data_AF-G1V9X7-F1
#
_entry.id   AF-G1V9X7-F1
#
_cell.length_a   1.000
_cell.length_b   1.000
_cell.length_c   1.000
_cell.angle_alpha   90.00
_cell.angle_beta   90.00
_cell.angle_gamma   90.00
#
_symmetry.space_group_name_H-M   'P 1'
#
loop_
_entity.id
_entity.type
_entity.pdbx_description
1 polymer ?
#
loop_
_entity_poly.entity_id
_entity_poly.type
_entity_poly.pdbx_seq_one_letter_code
_entity_poly.pdbx_strand_id
1 'polypeptide(L)'
;MVKKGEIYVKEAVIRTMTKDGIDYICITDIARQKNAVEPKDVVKNWMRQKNTLEYLGLWEKLNNPNFKGVEFNPLLSEAGSNSFTMSPSRWVE
;
A
#
# COMPACT_ATOMS: atom_id res chain seq x y z
N MET A 1 -3.74 -8.33 -21.50
CA MET A 1 -4.72 -7.22 -21.65
C MET A 1 -5.16 -6.79 -20.26
N VAL A 2 -5.18 -5.49 -19.96
CA VAL A 2 -5.63 -5.01 -18.65
C VAL A 2 -7.16 -4.95 -18.66
N LYS A 3 -7.80 -5.73 -17.78
CA LYS A 3 -9.27 -5.69 -17.61
C LYS A 3 -9.59 -4.74 -16.45
N LYS A 4 -10.49 -3.79 -16.66
CA LYS A 4 -10.96 -2.88 -15.60
C LYS A 4 -12.31 -3.36 -15.10
N GLY A 5 -12.55 -3.18 -13.80
CA GLY A 5 -13.81 -3.54 -13.15
C GLY A 5 -14.08 -2.63 -11.95
N GLU A 6 -15.22 -2.85 -11.33
CA GLU A 6 -15.66 -2.14 -10.13
C GLU A 6 -16.29 -3.15 -9.17
N ILE A 7 -16.06 -2.96 -7.88
CA ILE A 7 -16.73 -3.72 -6.82
C ILE A 7 -17.37 -2.73 -5.85
N TYR A 8 -18.52 -3.13 -5.29
CA TYR A 8 -19.21 -2.36 -4.26
C TYR A 8 -18.81 -2.89 -2.89
N VAL A 9 -18.18 -2.04 -2.08
CA VAL A 9 -17.84 -2.37 -0.69
C VAL A 9 -18.53 -1.37 0.21
N LYS A 10 -19.47 -1.89 1.02
CA LYS A 10 -20.46 -1.08 1.75
C LYS A 10 -21.25 -0.21 0.76
N GLU A 11 -20.98 1.08 0.73
CA GLU A 11 -21.63 2.06 -0.16
C GLU A 11 -20.63 2.73 -1.11
N ALA A 12 -19.38 2.26 -1.16
CA ALA A 12 -18.34 2.83 -1.98
C ALA A 12 -18.02 1.93 -3.17
N VAL A 13 -17.92 2.56 -4.34
CA VAL A 13 -17.37 1.93 -5.55
C VAL A 13 -15.85 1.92 -5.42
N ILE A 14 -15.26 0.72 -5.50
CA ILE A 14 -13.83 0.54 -5.54
C ILE A 14 -13.46 0.00 -6.91
N ARG A 15 -12.58 0.70 -7.60
CA ARG A 15 -12.09 0.27 -8.90
C ARG A 15 -11.15 -0.92 -8.74
N THR A 16 -11.25 -1.86 -9.66
CA THR A 16 -10.37 -3.02 -9.76
C THR A 16 -9.70 -3.05 -11.13
N MET A 17 -8.52 -3.68 -11.18
CA MET A 17 -7.84 -3.95 -12.43
C MET A 17 -7.22 -5.33 -12.39
N THR A 18 -7.36 -6.09 -13.48
CA THR A 18 -6.65 -7.34 -13.69
C THR A 18 -5.49 -7.08 -14.62
N LYS A 19 -4.28 -7.43 -14.19
CA LYS A 19 -3.07 -7.38 -15.01
C LYS A 19 -2.30 -8.68 -14.85
N ASP A 20 -1.95 -9.30 -15.97
CA ASP A 20 -1.17 -10.55 -16.01
C ASP A 20 -1.76 -11.69 -15.15
N GLY A 21 -3.10 -11.77 -15.09
CA GLY A 21 -3.82 -12.77 -14.29
C GLY A 21 -3.91 -12.45 -12.79
N ILE A 22 -3.36 -11.32 -12.36
CA ILE A 22 -3.43 -10.84 -10.98
C ILE A 22 -4.46 -9.72 -10.88
N ASP A 23 -5.37 -9.85 -9.91
CA ASP A 23 -6.37 -8.83 -9.60
C ASP A 23 -5.83 -7.83 -8.58
N TYR A 24 -6.02 -6.55 -8.88
CA TYR A 24 -5.62 -5.43 -8.06
C TYR A 24 -6.85 -4.60 -7.69
N ILE A 25 -6.82 -4.02 -6.50
CA ILE A 25 -7.88 -3.19 -5.94
C ILE A 25 -7.33 -1.77 -5.71
N CYS A 26 -8.12 -0.75 -6.05
CA CYS A 26 -7.71 0.64 -5.87
C CYS A 26 -7.78 1.06 -4.39
N ILE A 27 -6.62 1.09 -3.73
CA ILE A 27 -6.51 1.50 -2.32
C ILE A 27 -6.92 2.96 -2.08
N THR A 28 -6.74 3.84 -3.07
CA THR A 28 -7.14 5.24 -2.97
C THR A 28 -8.66 5.38 -2.87
N ASP A 29 -9.43 4.52 -3.54
CA ASP A 29 -10.89 4.53 -3.45
C ASP A 29 -11.35 4.09 -2.05
N ILE A 30 -10.64 3.14 -1.44
CA ILE A 30 -10.85 2.77 -0.03
C ILE A 30 -10.52 3.96 0.89
N ALA A 31 -9.40 4.63 0.65
CA ALA A 31 -8.97 5.77 1.45
C ALA A 31 -9.94 6.97 1.39
N ARG A 32 -10.64 7.16 0.26
CA ARG A 32 -11.68 8.20 0.12
C ARG A 32 -12.83 8.03 1.12
N GLN A 33 -13.10 6.80 1.58
CA GLN A 33 -14.10 6.57 2.62
C GLN A 33 -13.70 7.17 3.98
N LYS A 34 -12.41 7.41 4.21
CA LYS A 34 -11.88 8.05 5.42
C LYS A 34 -11.67 9.55 5.23
N ASN A 35 -11.14 9.96 4.08
CA ASN A 35 -10.98 11.36 3.72
C ASN A 35 -11.17 11.53 2.21
N ALA A 36 -12.32 12.10 1.82
CA ALA A 36 -12.63 12.32 0.41
C ALA A 36 -11.78 13.43 -0.23
N VAL A 37 -11.32 14.40 0.57
CA VAL A 37 -10.54 15.56 0.11
C VAL A 37 -9.10 15.17 -0.16
N GLU A 38 -8.45 14.48 0.78
CA GLU A 38 -7.03 14.10 0.69
C GLU A 38 -6.81 12.59 0.96
N PRO A 39 -7.33 11.69 0.09
CA PRO A 39 -7.19 10.24 0.28
C PRO A 39 -5.73 9.77 0.19
N LYS A 40 -4.86 10.52 -0.51
CA LYS A 40 -3.43 10.21 -0.64
C LYS A 40 -2.72 10.26 0.71
N ASP A 41 -3.09 11.19 1.58
CA ASP A 41 -2.45 11.36 2.88
C ASP A 41 -2.92 10.30 3.88
N VAL A 42 -4.15 9.79 3.72
CA VAL A 42 -4.61 8.60 4.45
C VAL A 42 -3.72 7.39 4.13
N VAL A 43 -3.41 7.16 2.85
CA VAL A 43 -2.52 6.05 2.44
C VAL A 43 -1.10 6.24 2.98
N LYS A 44 -0.54 7.47 2.93
CA LYS A 44 0.77 7.76 3.56
C LYS A 44 0.75 7.48 5.07
N ASN A 45 -0.33 7.85 5.76
CA ASN A 45 -0.48 7.60 7.19
C ASN A 45 -0.53 6.12 7.52
N TRP A 46 -1.12 5.27 6.67
CA TRP A 46 -1.06 3.81 6.83
C TRP A 46 0.38 3.30 6.67
N MET A 47 1.07 3.72 5.61
CA MET A 47 2.46 3.31 5.32
C MET A 47 3.47 3.80 6.38
N ARG A 48 3.14 4.85 7.14
CA ARG A 48 3.99 5.34 8.24
C ARG A 48 4.02 4.39 9.44
N GLN A 49 2.97 3.57 9.63
CA GLN A 49 2.86 2.72 10.81
C GLN A 49 3.85 1.56 10.74
N LYS A 50 4.58 1.33 11.83
CA LYS A 50 5.57 0.26 11.91
C LYS A 50 4.96 -1.13 11.65
N ASN A 51 3.80 -1.42 12.26
CA ASN A 51 3.07 -2.67 12.04
C ASN A 51 2.74 -2.94 10.55
N THR A 52 2.42 -1.89 9.79
CA THR A 52 2.08 -1.99 8.37
C THR A 52 3.32 -2.33 7.57
N LEU A 53 4.45 -1.68 7.85
CA LEU A 53 5.71 -1.99 7.19
C LEU A 53 6.25 -3.37 7.58
N GLU A 54 6.11 -3.80 8.84
CA GLU A 54 6.45 -5.17 9.26
C GLU A 54 5.66 -6.21 8.49
N TYR A 55 4.34 -5.98 8.35
CA TYR A 55 3.47 -6.88 7.59
C TYR A 55 3.86 -6.93 6.11
N LEU A 56 4.06 -5.77 5.47
CA LEU A 56 4.47 -5.70 4.08
C LEU A 56 5.85 -6.33 3.85
N GLY A 57 6.83 -6.05 4.72
CA GLY A 57 8.16 -6.64 4.63
C GLY A 57 8.16 -8.16 4.82
N LEU A 58 7.32 -8.67 5.73
CA LEU A 58 7.12 -10.12 5.87
C LEU A 58 6.49 -10.73 4.61
N TRP A 59 5.46 -10.08 4.07
CA TRP A 59 4.81 -10.54 2.84
C TRP A 59 5.78 -10.56 1.66
N GLU A 60 6.59 -9.51 1.48
CA GLU A 60 7.61 -9.43 0.44
C GLU A 60 8.67 -10.53 0.61
N LYS A 61 9.14 -10.77 1.84
CA LYS A 61 10.10 -11.85 2.12
C LYS A 61 9.55 -13.23 1.74
N LEU A 62 8.24 -13.44 1.84
CA LEU A 62 7.59 -14.72 1.53
C LEU A 62 7.24 -14.86 0.03
N ASN A 63 6.89 -13.76 -0.64
CA ASN A 63 6.28 -13.79 -1.97
C ASN A 63 7.14 -13.17 -3.07
N ASN A 64 8.19 -12.42 -2.73
CA ASN A 64 9.07 -11.75 -3.67
C ASN A 64 10.51 -12.27 -3.56
N PRO A 65 10.95 -13.15 -4.48
CA PRO A 65 12.32 -13.67 -4.51
C PRO A 65 13.41 -12.58 -4.65
N ASN A 66 13.05 -11.42 -5.21
CA ASN A 66 13.96 -10.29 -5.42
C ASN A 66 13.93 -9.28 -4.26
N PHE A 67 13.32 -9.64 -3.12
CA PHE A 67 13.18 -8.73 -1.99
C PHE A 67 14.53 -8.33 -1.39
N LYS A 68 14.77 -7.03 -1.32
CA LYS A 68 16.02 -6.46 -0.80
C LYS A 68 15.94 -6.20 0.70
N GLY A 69 16.01 -7.27 1.49
CA GLY A 69 15.87 -7.18 2.96
C GLY A 69 16.88 -6.24 3.65
N VAL A 70 18.08 -6.08 3.08
CA VAL A 70 19.11 -5.17 3.63
C VAL A 70 18.69 -3.71 3.49
N GLU A 71 18.11 -3.32 2.34
CA GLU A 71 17.62 -1.96 2.09
C GLU A 71 16.34 -1.66 2.90
N PHE A 72 15.55 -2.69 3.23
CA PHE A 72 14.35 -2.56 4.04
C PHE A 72 14.61 -2.33 5.54
N ASN A 73 15.72 -2.87 6.09
CA ASN A 73 16.01 -2.78 7.52
C ASN A 73 16.06 -1.33 8.07
N PRO A 74 16.72 -0.36 7.42
CA PRO A 74 16.69 1.04 7.84
C PRO A 74 15.27 1.62 7.83
N LEU A 75 14.46 1.31 6.81
CA LEU A 75 13.07 1.77 6.73
C LEU A 75 12.24 1.27 7.90
N LEU A 76 12.40 -0.01 8.25
CA LEU A 76 11.71 -0.62 9.38
C LEU A 76 12.20 -0.06 10.73
N SER A 77 13.49 0.24 10.85
CA SER A 77 14.07 0.81 12.07
C SER A 77 13.56 2.23 12.34
N GLU A 78 13.40 3.05 11.29
CA GLU A 78 12.89 4.42 11.40
C GLU A 78 11.36 4.49 11.52
N ALA A 79 10.66 3.43 11.09
CA ALA A 79 9.21 3.35 11.10
C ALA A 79 8.60 3.56 12.49
N GLY A 80 7.49 4.31 12.53
CA GLY A 80 6.81 4.66 13.76
C GLY A 80 7.38 5.88 14.50
N SER A 81 8.55 6.41 14.09
CA SER A 81 9.03 7.70 14.61
C SER A 81 8.18 8.88 14.13
N ASN A 82 8.28 10.01 14.84
CA ASN A 82 7.52 11.22 14.49
C ASN A 82 7.95 11.88 13.18
N SER A 83 9.22 11.75 12.84
CA SER A 83 9.80 12.27 11.60
C SER A 83 9.69 11.31 10.42
N PHE A 84 9.35 10.05 10.65
CA PHE A 84 9.28 9.06 9.57
C PHE A 84 8.13 9.34 8.62
N THR A 85 8.47 9.35 7.33
CA THR A 85 7.52 9.55 6.23
C THR A 85 7.71 8.45 5.20
N MET A 86 6.62 7.77 4.85
CA MET A 86 6.63 6.72 3.84
C MET A 86 5.47 6.95 2.88
N SER A 87 5.74 6.84 1.59
CA SER A 87 4.73 6.92 0.54
C SER A 87 4.78 5.65 -0.32
N PRO A 88 3.68 5.28 -0.99
CA PRO A 88 3.69 4.15 -1.91
C PRO A 88 4.78 4.27 -2.98
N SER A 89 5.08 5.48 -3.46
CA SER A 89 6.16 5.73 -4.42
C SER A 89 7.54 5.44 -3.83
N ARG A 90 7.83 5.94 -2.62
CA ARG A 90 9.08 5.65 -1.91
C ARG A 90 9.24 4.16 -1.57
N TRP A 91 8.13 3.42 -1.41
CA TRP A 91 8.14 1.99 -1.11
C TRP A 91 8.55 1.12 -2.30
N VAL A 92 8.21 1.53 -3.53
CA VAL A 92 8.50 0.75 -4.75
C VAL A 92 9.83 1.12 -5.40
N GLU A 93 10.45 2.24 -4.99
CA GLU A 93 11.80 2.64 -5.37
C GLU A 93 12.86 1.74 -4.70
#